data_AF-A0A8T2YLB1-F1
#
_entry.id   AF-A0A8T2YLB1-F1
#
_cell.length_a   1.000
_cell.length_b   1.000
_cell.length_c   1.000
_cell.angle_alpha   90.00
_cell.angle_beta   90.00
_cell.angle_gamma   90.00
#
_symmetry.space_group_name_H-M   'P 1'
#
loop_
_entity.id
_entity.type
_entity.pdbx_description
1 polymer ?
#
loop_
_entity_poly.entity_id
_entity_poly.type
_entity_poly.pdbx_seq_one_letter_code
_entity_poly.pdbx_strand_id
1 'polypeptide(L)'
;MGEGVSVNAAAMHTAINAVQALGRGFDVNYDTRLLYCKGVTGSKVVEIDQEHARDLLLCGGFVVPNVSRDIKNSLVPIGRQSSGVRTFHEMVEYFNQKANLSGGLPLGCFNSAFSFTGSKHIDAAVSKTLSMDEYYIPLAMVQLMRSPLVLHENVKRAVPTCWDPPSLASFIENFGTHVITSVTIGGKDVIYVKQHQSSPLSTLEIKHYVQDIGNQ
;
A
#
# COMPACT_ATOMS: atom_id res chain seq x y z
N MET A 1 -33.77 -1.91 -8.96
CA MET A 1 -33.55 -0.97 -7.83
C MET A 1 -32.66 -1.51 -6.70
N GLY A 2 -32.15 -2.75 -6.74
CA GLY A 2 -31.32 -3.32 -5.66
C GLY A 2 -29.80 -3.11 -5.79
N GLU A 3 -29.26 -2.91 -6.99
CA GLU A 3 -27.81 -2.84 -7.19
C GLU A 3 -27.18 -1.53 -6.69
N GLY A 4 -27.83 -0.38 -6.92
CA GLY A 4 -27.31 0.94 -6.51
C GLY A 4 -27.17 1.16 -5.00
N VAL A 5 -28.02 0.51 -4.18
CA VAL A 5 -27.94 0.58 -2.71
C VAL A 5 -26.75 -0.23 -2.19
N SER A 6 -26.48 -1.38 -2.80
CA SER A 6 -25.36 -2.27 -2.42
C SER A 6 -23.99 -1.70 -2.78
N VAL A 7 -23.86 -1.06 -3.96
CA VAL A 7 -22.61 -0.44 -4.43
C VAL A 7 -22.24 0.77 -3.57
N ASN A 8 -23.21 1.58 -3.16
CA ASN A 8 -22.98 2.70 -2.25
C ASN A 8 -22.50 2.23 -0.87
N ALA A 9 -22.99 1.09 -0.37
CA ALA A 9 -22.54 0.54 0.92
C ALA A 9 -21.07 0.06 0.87
N ALA A 10 -20.66 -0.63 -0.21
CA ALA A 10 -19.29 -1.11 -0.37
C ALA A 10 -18.29 0.05 -0.54
N ALA A 11 -18.64 1.06 -1.35
CA ALA A 11 -17.83 2.26 -1.53
C ALA A 11 -17.67 3.03 -0.20
N MET A 12 -18.77 3.20 0.55
CA MET A 12 -18.76 3.83 1.86
C MET A 12 -17.90 3.05 2.86
N HIS A 13 -18.02 1.72 2.90
CA HIS A 13 -17.19 0.88 3.76
C HIS A 13 -15.69 1.00 3.42
N THR A 14 -15.35 1.06 2.12
CA THR A 14 -13.98 1.28 1.66
C THR A 14 -13.43 2.62 2.13
N ALA A 15 -14.22 3.69 2.03
CA ALA A 15 -13.84 5.02 2.49
C ALA A 15 -13.63 5.07 4.02
N ILE A 16 -14.53 4.44 4.80
CA ILE A 16 -14.39 4.31 6.25
C ILE A 16 -13.11 3.55 6.60
N ASN A 17 -12.86 2.42 5.96
CA ASN A 17 -11.66 1.61 6.20
C ASN A 17 -10.38 2.37 5.89
N ALA A 18 -10.36 3.16 4.81
CA ALA A 18 -9.21 4.01 4.46
C ALA A 18 -8.92 5.05 5.54
N VAL A 19 -9.95 5.76 6.04
CA VAL A 19 -9.82 6.71 7.14
C VAL A 19 -9.37 6.02 8.43
N GLN A 20 -9.94 4.85 8.75
CA GLN A 20 -9.60 4.06 9.92
C GLN A 20 -8.20 3.42 9.84
N ALA A 21 -7.62 3.29 8.65
CA ALA A 21 -6.25 2.79 8.47
C ALA A 21 -5.19 3.84 8.80
N LEU A 22 -5.50 5.14 8.68
CA LEU A 22 -4.54 6.21 8.98
C LEU A 22 -4.04 6.13 10.43
N GLY A 23 -2.73 6.20 10.61
CA GLY A 23 -2.05 6.08 11.90
C GLY A 23 -1.92 4.65 12.41
N ARG A 24 -2.37 3.63 11.68
CA ARG A 24 -2.09 2.23 12.01
C ARG A 24 -0.69 1.83 11.56
N GLY A 25 -0.14 0.84 12.25
CA GLY A 25 1.12 0.21 11.90
C GLY A 25 0.98 -0.82 10.79
N PHE A 26 2.03 -1.06 10.02
CA PHE A 26 2.12 -2.15 9.04
C PHE A 26 3.57 -2.60 8.83
N ASP A 27 3.73 -3.80 8.27
CA ASP A 27 5.04 -4.32 7.89
C ASP A 27 5.29 -4.14 6.40
N VAL A 28 6.36 -3.43 6.06
CA VAL A 28 6.73 -3.20 4.65
C VAL A 28 7.15 -4.50 3.94
N ASN A 29 7.53 -5.52 4.71
CA ASN A 29 7.87 -6.86 4.21
C ASN A 29 6.62 -7.72 3.93
N TYR A 30 5.42 -7.24 4.28
CA TYR A 30 4.14 -7.86 3.93
C TYR A 30 3.44 -7.07 2.82
N ASP A 31 2.36 -7.63 2.31
CA ASP A 31 1.46 -6.95 1.40
C ASP A 31 0.82 -5.74 2.09
N THR A 32 0.58 -4.66 1.34
CA THR A 32 0.06 -3.38 1.83
C THR A 32 -1.47 -3.31 1.91
N ARG A 33 -2.19 -4.42 1.64
CA ARG A 33 -3.63 -4.51 1.89
C ARG A 33 -3.96 -4.17 3.34
N LEU A 34 -5.05 -3.42 3.55
CA LEU A 34 -5.46 -2.94 4.87
C LEU A 34 -5.75 -4.05 5.89
N LEU A 35 -5.97 -5.28 5.43
CA LEU A 35 -6.13 -6.46 6.29
C LEU A 35 -4.85 -6.83 7.06
N TYR A 36 -3.68 -6.41 6.58
CA TYR A 36 -2.38 -6.65 7.24
C TYR A 36 -1.96 -5.52 8.18
N CYS A 37 -2.81 -4.51 8.37
CA CYS A 37 -2.58 -3.49 9.38
C CYS A 37 -2.48 -4.11 10.78
N LYS A 38 -1.52 -3.64 11.58
CA LYS A 38 -1.18 -4.15 12.89
C LYS A 38 -2.15 -3.70 13.99
N GLY A 39 -2.12 -4.45 15.09
CA GLY A 39 -2.99 -4.28 16.23
C GLY A 39 -4.45 -4.61 15.95
N VAL A 40 -5.27 -4.50 16.99
CA VAL A 40 -6.73 -4.73 16.91
C VAL A 40 -7.41 -3.63 16.07
N THR A 41 -8.62 -3.92 15.56
CA THR A 41 -9.42 -2.93 14.84
C THR A 41 -9.54 -1.64 15.66
N GLY A 42 -9.11 -0.52 15.09
CA GLY A 42 -9.13 0.80 15.72
C GLY A 42 -7.84 1.19 16.46
N SER A 43 -6.88 0.29 16.69
CA SER A 43 -5.61 0.65 17.33
C SER A 43 -4.79 1.58 16.45
N LYS A 44 -4.18 2.62 17.04
CA LYS A 44 -3.29 3.55 16.35
C LYS A 44 -1.90 3.52 16.98
N VAL A 45 -0.88 3.69 16.14
CA VAL A 45 0.53 3.85 16.57
C VAL A 45 0.81 5.30 16.93
N VAL A 46 0.17 6.23 16.21
CA VAL A 46 0.29 7.68 16.41
C VAL A 46 -1.01 8.28 16.95
N GLU A 47 -0.88 9.33 17.74
CA GLU A 47 -2.00 10.12 18.23
C GLU A 47 -2.73 10.81 17.09
N ILE A 48 -4.05 10.68 17.11
CA ILE A 48 -4.99 11.37 16.22
C ILE A 48 -6.06 11.97 17.12
N ASP A 49 -6.40 13.25 16.91
CA ASP A 49 -7.42 13.95 17.68
C ASP A 49 -8.78 13.21 17.59
N GLN A 50 -9.28 12.73 18.73
CA GLN A 50 -10.57 12.04 18.84
C GLN A 50 -11.71 12.94 19.33
N GLU A 51 -11.37 14.11 19.89
CA GLU A 51 -12.35 15.03 20.48
C GLU A 51 -12.98 15.91 19.40
N HIS A 52 -12.20 16.27 18.38
CA HIS A 52 -12.64 17.15 17.30
C HIS A 52 -12.88 16.35 16.01
N ALA A 53 -14.09 15.84 15.89
CA ALA A 53 -14.55 15.10 14.72
C ALA A 53 -15.46 15.96 13.82
N ARG A 54 -15.45 15.67 12.52
CA ARG A 54 -16.28 16.30 11.50
C ARG A 54 -16.67 15.30 10.42
N ASP A 55 -17.66 15.68 9.62
CA ASP A 55 -17.99 14.97 8.39
C ASP A 55 -16.97 15.29 7.29
N LEU A 56 -16.39 14.25 6.69
CA LEU A 56 -15.46 14.36 5.57
C LEU A 56 -16.23 14.09 4.27
N LEU A 57 -16.40 15.14 3.46
CA LEU A 57 -17.02 15.04 2.15
C LEU A 57 -16.01 14.53 1.12
N LEU A 58 -16.31 13.42 0.44
CA LEU A 58 -15.54 12.86 -0.65
C LEU A 58 -16.23 13.13 -2.00
N CYS A 59 -15.48 12.97 -3.10
CA CYS A 59 -16.03 13.05 -4.45
C CYS A 59 -17.15 12.03 -4.66
N GLY A 60 -18.17 12.40 -5.45
CA GLY A 60 -19.35 11.56 -5.67
C GLY A 60 -20.44 11.71 -4.59
N GLY A 61 -20.33 12.69 -3.69
CA GLY A 61 -21.34 12.98 -2.68
C GLY A 61 -21.30 12.07 -1.45
N PHE A 62 -20.26 11.24 -1.31
CA PHE A 62 -20.06 10.40 -0.14
C PHE A 62 -19.62 11.25 1.06
N VAL A 63 -20.20 10.97 2.22
CA VAL A 63 -19.87 11.66 3.47
C VAL A 63 -19.42 10.62 4.48
N VAL A 64 -18.15 10.68 4.88
CA VAL A 64 -17.62 9.84 5.97
C VAL A 64 -17.80 10.59 7.29
N PRO A 65 -18.62 10.10 8.22
CA PRO A 65 -18.85 10.78 9.50
C PRO A 65 -17.71 10.54 10.47
N ASN A 66 -17.65 11.37 11.52
CA ASN A 66 -16.75 11.20 12.67
C ASN A 66 -15.26 11.12 12.30
N VAL A 67 -14.83 11.91 11.32
CA VAL A 67 -13.43 11.98 10.88
C VAL A 67 -12.71 13.06 11.68
N SER A 68 -11.55 12.70 12.24
CA SER A 68 -10.68 13.65 12.96
C SER A 68 -10.33 14.86 12.11
N ARG A 69 -10.24 16.05 12.72
CA ARG A 69 -9.71 17.26 12.08
C ARG A 69 -8.28 17.10 11.56
N ASP A 70 -7.51 16.18 12.14
CA ASP A 70 -6.12 15.89 11.74
C ASP A 70 -6.05 15.18 10.37
N ILE A 71 -7.20 14.79 9.81
CA ILE A 71 -7.30 14.13 8.52
C ILE A 71 -7.85 15.12 7.49
N LYS A 72 -7.12 15.25 6.39
CA LYS A 72 -7.52 16.03 5.22
C LYS A 72 -7.73 15.11 4.04
N ASN A 73 -8.61 15.51 3.12
CA ASN A 73 -8.68 14.93 1.80
C ASN A 73 -8.13 15.86 0.72
N SER A 74 -7.63 15.27 -0.36
CA SER A 74 -7.21 15.96 -1.56
C SER A 74 -7.53 15.14 -2.79
N LEU A 75 -7.63 15.82 -3.93
CA LEU A 75 -7.73 15.16 -5.23
C LEU A 75 -6.35 14.68 -5.68
N VAL A 76 -6.33 13.55 -6.37
CA VAL A 76 -5.15 13.01 -7.05
C VAL A 76 -5.53 12.89 -8.53
N PRO A 77 -4.65 13.21 -9.49
CA PRO A 77 -4.95 13.04 -10.90
C PRO A 77 -5.06 11.56 -11.27
N ILE A 78 -5.91 11.26 -12.25
CA ILE A 78 -5.92 9.96 -12.94
C ILE A 78 -4.57 9.78 -13.62
N GLY A 79 -4.05 8.55 -13.61
CA GLY A 79 -2.77 8.26 -14.23
C GLY A 79 -2.66 6.83 -14.74
N ARG A 80 -1.75 6.67 -15.70
CA ARG A 80 -1.22 5.37 -16.12
C ARG A 80 0.27 5.36 -15.86
N GLN A 81 0.78 4.26 -15.35
CA GLN A 81 2.21 4.08 -15.16
C GLN A 81 2.64 2.72 -15.67
N SER A 82 3.69 2.69 -16.48
CA SER A 82 4.34 1.46 -16.90
C SER A 82 5.77 1.43 -16.39
N SER A 83 6.19 0.27 -15.90
CA SER A 83 7.59 0.04 -15.54
C SER A 83 8.49 -0.17 -16.77
N GLY A 84 7.90 -0.51 -17.91
CA GLY A 84 8.62 -1.21 -18.98
C GLY A 84 9.11 -2.59 -18.53
N VAL A 85 9.90 -3.23 -19.38
CA VAL A 85 10.50 -4.55 -19.06
C VAL A 85 11.80 -4.34 -18.29
N ARG A 86 11.88 -4.94 -17.11
CA ARG A 86 13.00 -4.80 -16.17
C ARG A 86 13.50 -6.16 -15.69
N THR A 87 14.74 -6.21 -15.26
CA THR A 87 15.26 -7.34 -14.47
C THR A 87 14.62 -7.37 -13.08
N PHE A 88 14.83 -8.48 -12.35
CA PHE A 88 14.36 -8.60 -10.96
C PHE A 88 14.83 -7.43 -10.09
N HIS A 89 16.12 -7.09 -10.14
CA HIS A 89 16.72 -6.06 -9.28
C HIS A 89 16.22 -4.66 -9.62
N GLU A 90 16.14 -4.31 -10.90
CA GLU A 90 15.60 -3.02 -11.34
C GLU A 90 14.12 -2.86 -10.97
N MET A 91 13.34 -3.96 -10.98
CA MET A 91 11.95 -3.92 -10.55
C MET A 91 11.82 -3.75 -9.02
N VAL A 92 12.69 -4.38 -8.23
CA VAL A 92 12.77 -4.14 -6.78
C VAL A 92 13.05 -2.67 -6.50
N GLU A 93 14.05 -2.10 -7.15
CA GLU A 93 14.38 -0.67 -7.00
C GLU A 93 13.20 0.23 -7.37
N TYR A 94 12.48 -0.10 -8.45
CA TYR A 94 11.30 0.64 -8.86
C TYR A 94 10.17 0.60 -7.83
N PHE A 95 9.85 -0.57 -7.28
CA PHE A 95 8.84 -0.68 -6.22
C PHE A 95 9.25 0.09 -4.97
N ASN A 96 10.53 0.03 -4.59
CA ASN A 96 11.07 0.73 -3.43
C ASN A 96 10.96 2.25 -3.62
N GLN A 97 11.36 2.76 -4.79
CA GLN A 97 11.24 4.19 -5.12
C GLN A 97 9.77 4.65 -5.08
N LYS A 98 8.82 3.85 -5.59
CA LYS A 98 7.38 4.18 -5.49
C LYS A 98 6.88 4.23 -4.04
N ALA A 99 7.50 3.48 -3.13
CA ALA A 99 7.21 3.51 -1.71
C ALA A 99 7.99 4.62 -0.96
N ASN A 100 8.75 5.47 -1.65
CA ASN A 100 9.70 6.43 -1.06
C ASN A 100 10.76 5.78 -0.16
N LEU A 101 11.14 4.53 -0.48
CA LEU A 101 12.18 3.77 0.20
C LEU A 101 13.38 3.60 -0.73
N SER A 102 14.56 3.52 -0.13
CA SER A 102 15.80 3.21 -0.82
C SER A 102 16.31 1.82 -0.39
N GLY A 103 17.08 1.18 -1.27
CA GLY A 103 17.70 -0.11 -1.00
C GLY A 103 17.31 -1.21 -1.99
N GLY A 104 17.98 -2.34 -1.89
CA GLY A 104 17.84 -3.49 -2.81
C GLY A 104 17.11 -4.69 -2.21
N LEU A 105 16.31 -4.48 -1.16
CA LEU A 105 15.48 -5.54 -0.56
C LEU A 105 14.06 -5.48 -1.15
N PRO A 106 13.50 -6.63 -1.57
CA PRO A 106 12.14 -6.67 -2.11
C PRO A 106 11.10 -6.41 -1.00
N LEU A 107 10.17 -5.48 -1.27
CA LEU A 107 9.03 -5.25 -0.38
C LEU A 107 8.03 -6.42 -0.47
N GLY A 108 7.20 -6.56 0.56
CA GLY A 108 6.13 -7.56 0.55
C GLY A 108 5.09 -7.31 -0.55
N CYS A 109 4.81 -6.05 -0.88
CA CYS A 109 3.93 -5.71 -2.01
C CYS A 109 4.52 -6.13 -3.36
N PHE A 110 5.84 -6.07 -3.54
CA PHE A 110 6.53 -6.60 -4.73
C PHE A 110 6.42 -8.13 -4.78
N ASN A 111 6.66 -8.80 -3.66
CA ASN A 111 6.55 -10.26 -3.59
C ASN A 111 5.13 -10.74 -3.89
N SER A 112 4.12 -10.07 -3.31
CA SER A 112 2.70 -10.35 -3.56
C SER A 112 2.33 -10.12 -5.03
N ALA A 113 2.74 -8.98 -5.61
CA ALA A 113 2.42 -8.60 -6.99
C ALA A 113 2.87 -9.65 -8.02
N PHE A 114 4.06 -10.22 -7.84
CA PHE A 114 4.62 -11.21 -8.77
C PHE A 114 4.52 -12.65 -8.27
N SER A 115 3.81 -12.91 -7.16
CA SER A 115 3.71 -14.23 -6.52
C SER A 115 5.08 -14.87 -6.30
N PHE A 116 5.97 -14.14 -5.63
CA PHE A 116 7.30 -14.59 -5.22
C PHE A 116 7.29 -15.24 -3.84
N THR A 117 8.32 -16.04 -3.58
CA THR A 117 8.48 -16.77 -2.32
C THR A 117 8.98 -15.88 -1.17
N GLY A 118 9.60 -14.75 -1.51
CA GLY A 118 10.29 -13.87 -0.56
C GLY A 118 11.79 -14.19 -0.42
N SER A 119 12.27 -15.27 -1.03
CA SER A 119 13.69 -15.59 -1.08
C SER A 119 14.34 -14.91 -2.28
N LYS A 120 14.96 -13.74 -2.04
CA LYS A 120 15.58 -12.90 -3.08
C LYS A 120 16.44 -13.69 -4.07
N HIS A 121 17.30 -14.59 -3.59
CA HIS A 121 18.22 -15.34 -4.45
C HIS A 121 17.48 -16.35 -5.34
N ILE A 122 16.49 -17.04 -4.80
CA ILE A 122 15.69 -18.01 -5.56
C ILE A 122 14.82 -17.28 -6.57
N ASP A 123 14.09 -16.26 -6.11
CA ASP A 123 13.15 -15.49 -6.92
C ASP A 123 13.85 -14.75 -8.07
N ALA A 124 15.06 -14.22 -7.83
CA ALA A 124 15.87 -13.60 -8.87
C ALA A 124 16.39 -14.62 -9.89
N ALA A 125 16.82 -15.81 -9.46
CA ALA A 125 17.39 -16.83 -10.35
C ALA A 125 16.36 -17.41 -11.33
N VAL A 126 15.08 -17.47 -10.94
CA VAL A 126 13.99 -18.00 -11.78
C VAL A 126 13.33 -16.93 -12.66
N SER A 127 13.68 -15.66 -12.48
CA SER A 127 13.05 -14.53 -13.18
C SER A 127 13.95 -13.99 -14.28
N LYS A 128 13.47 -14.06 -15.53
CA LYS A 128 14.15 -13.47 -16.69
C LYS A 128 13.91 -11.96 -16.72
N THR A 129 12.64 -11.58 -16.78
CA THR A 129 12.18 -10.20 -16.82
C THR A 129 10.85 -10.05 -16.08
N LEU A 130 10.58 -8.84 -15.62
CA LEU A 130 9.36 -8.42 -14.94
C LEU A 130 8.84 -7.17 -15.64
N SER A 131 7.51 -7.03 -15.68
CA SER A 131 6.85 -5.83 -16.18
C SER A 131 5.56 -5.57 -15.41
N MET A 132 5.20 -4.29 -15.31
CA MET A 132 3.98 -3.81 -14.71
C MET A 132 3.42 -2.68 -15.57
N ASP A 133 2.11 -2.72 -15.81
CA ASP A 133 1.31 -1.62 -16.35
C ASP A 133 0.12 -1.40 -15.40
N GLU A 134 0.00 -0.20 -14.86
CA GLU A 134 -1.07 0.19 -13.94
C GLU A 134 -1.86 1.38 -14.50
N TYR A 135 -3.18 1.29 -14.35
CA TYR A 135 -4.12 2.38 -14.57
C TYR A 135 -4.89 2.63 -13.27
N TYR A 136 -4.81 3.85 -12.73
CA TYR A 136 -5.47 4.18 -11.47
C TYR A 136 -6.41 5.38 -11.63
N ILE A 137 -7.59 5.24 -11.04
CA ILE A 137 -8.69 6.20 -11.02
C ILE A 137 -8.92 6.59 -9.57
N PRO A 138 -8.16 7.56 -9.04
CA PRO A 138 -8.30 7.99 -7.66
C PRO A 138 -9.56 8.86 -7.51
N LEU A 139 -10.29 8.65 -6.42
CA LEU A 139 -11.47 9.44 -6.04
C LEU A 139 -11.13 10.45 -4.94
N ALA A 140 -10.27 10.07 -4.00
CA ALA A 140 -9.77 10.95 -2.96
C ALA A 140 -8.50 10.36 -2.34
N MET A 141 -7.57 11.20 -1.91
CA MET A 141 -6.51 10.81 -0.99
C MET A 141 -6.82 11.37 0.39
N VAL A 142 -6.89 10.51 1.40
CA VAL A 142 -6.98 10.91 2.80
C VAL A 142 -5.59 10.86 3.43
N GLN A 143 -5.22 11.88 4.20
CA GLN A 143 -3.88 12.02 4.74
C GLN A 143 -3.89 12.69 6.12
N LEU A 144 -2.97 12.25 6.99
CA LEU A 144 -2.67 12.90 8.26
C LEU A 144 -1.92 14.21 8.02
N MET A 145 -2.43 15.30 8.58
CA MET A 145 -1.84 16.65 8.49
C MET A 145 -0.91 16.97 9.66
N ARG A 146 -0.97 16.18 10.74
CA ARG A 146 -0.22 16.46 11.96
C ARG A 146 1.28 16.24 11.72
N SER A 147 2.07 17.29 11.95
CA SER A 147 3.52 17.25 11.92
C SER A 147 4.06 18.08 13.10
N PRO A 148 4.89 17.51 13.98
CA PRO A 148 5.34 16.12 13.98
C PRO A 148 4.23 15.12 14.38
N LEU A 149 4.33 13.89 13.90
CA LEU A 149 3.51 12.78 14.42
C LEU A 149 3.98 12.41 15.82
N VAL A 150 3.04 12.20 16.74
CA VAL A 150 3.32 11.82 18.14
C VAL A 150 2.92 10.37 18.34
N LEU A 151 3.80 9.53 18.87
CA LEU A 151 3.46 8.15 19.22
C LEU A 151 2.52 8.10 20.43
N HIS A 152 1.58 7.15 20.44
CA HIS A 152 0.82 6.89 21.66
C HIS A 152 1.73 6.40 22.80
N GLU A 153 1.38 6.75 24.04
CA GLU A 153 2.16 6.38 25.24
C GLU A 153 2.34 4.88 25.44
N ASN A 154 1.38 4.05 25.02
CA ASN A 154 1.54 2.59 25.06
C ASN A 154 2.61 2.10 24.07
N VAL A 155 2.73 2.73 22.90
CA VAL A 155 3.76 2.41 21.91
C VAL A 155 5.13 2.82 22.45
N LYS A 156 5.26 4.05 22.98
CA LYS A 156 6.52 4.55 23.57
C LYS A 156 7.03 3.61 24.66
N ARG A 157 6.14 3.14 25.54
CA ARG A 157 6.48 2.19 26.61
C ARG A 157 6.85 0.80 26.10
N ALA A 158 6.37 0.41 24.92
CA ALA A 158 6.68 -0.89 24.32
C ALA A 158 8.00 -0.91 23.55
N VAL A 159 8.62 0.24 23.29
CA VAL A 159 9.91 0.31 22.59
C VAL A 159 10.98 -0.39 23.44
N PRO A 160 11.68 -1.41 22.91
CA PRO A 160 12.76 -2.06 23.63
C PRO A 160 13.89 -1.08 23.97
N THR A 161 14.43 -1.18 25.19
CA THR A 161 15.51 -0.29 25.66
C THR A 161 16.89 -0.69 25.18
N CYS A 162 17.04 -1.91 24.64
CA CYS A 162 18.27 -2.45 24.08
C CYS A 162 17.98 -3.34 22.88
N TRP A 163 19.04 -3.75 22.18
CA TRP A 163 18.94 -4.66 21.03
C TRP A 163 18.72 -6.10 21.51
N ASP A 164 17.46 -6.42 21.82
CA ASP A 164 17.00 -7.77 22.14
C ASP A 164 16.12 -8.32 21.00
N PRO A 165 16.58 -9.33 20.22
CA PRO A 165 15.85 -9.79 19.04
C PRO A 165 14.40 -10.26 19.32
N PRO A 166 14.11 -11.04 20.38
CA PRO A 166 12.73 -11.39 20.72
C PRO A 166 11.84 -10.19 21.03
N SER A 167 12.34 -9.21 21.80
CA SER A 167 11.58 -8.00 22.12
C SER A 167 11.33 -7.14 20.88
N LEU A 168 12.32 -7.02 19.98
CA LEU A 168 12.17 -6.32 18.70
C LEU A 168 11.15 -7.03 17.79
N ALA A 169 11.22 -8.36 17.70
CA ALA A 169 10.27 -9.14 16.92
C ALA A 169 8.84 -8.95 17.45
N SER A 170 8.65 -9.00 18.78
CA SER A 170 7.35 -8.77 19.41
C SER A 170 6.84 -7.33 19.18
N PHE A 171 7.73 -6.32 19.24
CA PHE A 171 7.34 -4.94 18.92
C PHE A 171 6.85 -4.81 17.47
N ILE A 172 7.59 -5.37 16.51
CA ILE A 172 7.23 -5.35 15.08
C ILE A 172 5.92 -6.12 14.86
N GLU A 173 5.73 -7.26 15.52
CA GLU A 173 4.49 -8.03 15.42
C GLU A 173 3.27 -7.22 15.88
N ASN A 174 3.41 -6.42 16.94
CA ASN A 174 2.33 -5.63 17.53
C ASN A 174 2.07 -4.28 16.84
N PHE A 175 3.13 -3.57 16.44
CA PHE A 175 3.05 -2.18 15.97
C PHE A 175 3.54 -1.99 14.53
N GLY A 176 4.20 -2.98 13.96
CA GLY A 176 4.73 -2.93 12.61
C GLY A 176 6.04 -2.20 12.48
N THR A 177 6.58 -2.21 11.27
CA THR A 177 7.80 -1.47 10.90
C THR A 177 7.54 -0.01 10.49
N HIS A 178 6.35 0.29 9.97
CA HIS A 178 5.98 1.58 9.38
C HIS A 178 4.56 1.98 9.79
N VAL A 179 4.20 3.26 9.60
CA VAL A 179 2.87 3.81 9.91
C VAL A 179 2.20 4.32 8.64
N ILE A 180 0.91 4.06 8.48
CA ILE A 180 0.11 4.55 7.36
C ILE A 180 -0.19 6.04 7.59
N THR A 181 0.35 6.92 6.76
CA THR A 181 0.13 8.38 6.86
C THR A 181 -0.83 8.92 5.82
N SER A 182 -1.02 8.19 4.71
CA SER A 182 -2.00 8.51 3.68
C SER A 182 -2.55 7.24 3.03
N VAL A 183 -3.77 7.34 2.49
CA VAL A 183 -4.41 6.30 1.69
C VAL A 183 -5.13 6.95 0.52
N THR A 184 -4.88 6.46 -0.68
CA THR A 184 -5.65 6.85 -1.87
C THR A 184 -6.80 5.88 -2.08
N ILE A 185 -8.02 6.41 -2.09
CA ILE A 185 -9.28 5.71 -2.33
C ILE A 185 -9.61 5.84 -3.80
N GLY A 186 -9.96 4.73 -4.46
CA GLY A 186 -10.37 4.73 -5.86
C GLY A 186 -10.31 3.34 -6.48
N GLY A 187 -10.29 3.31 -7.81
CA GLY A 187 -10.04 2.11 -8.59
C GLY A 187 -8.58 2.02 -9.01
N LYS A 188 -8.05 0.81 -9.08
CA LYS A 188 -6.75 0.54 -9.67
C LYS A 188 -6.82 -0.78 -10.43
N ASP A 189 -6.45 -0.74 -11.69
CA ASP A 189 -6.21 -1.91 -12.52
C ASP A 189 -4.69 -2.04 -12.73
N VAL A 190 -4.16 -3.24 -12.52
CA VAL A 190 -2.73 -3.50 -12.65
C VAL A 190 -2.48 -4.87 -13.25
N ILE A 191 -1.61 -4.88 -14.24
CA ILE A 191 -1.15 -6.09 -14.92
C ILE A 191 0.30 -6.33 -14.52
N TYR A 192 0.55 -7.46 -13.88
CA TYR A 192 1.90 -7.91 -13.54
C TYR A 192 2.29 -9.07 -14.47
N VAL A 193 3.39 -8.90 -15.20
CA VAL A 193 3.94 -9.93 -16.09
C VAL A 193 5.27 -10.41 -15.51
N LYS A 194 5.31 -11.70 -15.17
CA LYS A 194 6.52 -12.40 -14.72
C LYS A 194 6.99 -13.37 -15.79
N GLN A 195 8.15 -13.09 -16.39
CA GLN A 195 8.78 -14.00 -17.35
C GLN A 195 9.77 -14.93 -16.65
N HIS A 196 9.54 -16.24 -16.74
CA HIS A 196 10.45 -17.25 -16.18
C HIS A 196 11.77 -17.34 -16.98
N GLN A 197 12.87 -17.68 -16.31
CA GLN A 197 14.22 -17.80 -16.90
C GLN A 197 14.27 -18.74 -18.11
N SER A 198 13.46 -19.81 -18.11
CA SER A 198 13.38 -20.77 -19.21
C SER A 198 12.55 -20.30 -20.41
N SER A 199 11.93 -19.12 -20.34
CA SER A 199 11.09 -18.61 -21.43
C SER A 199 11.93 -18.33 -22.68
N PRO A 200 11.51 -18.83 -23.86
CA PRO A 200 12.23 -18.58 -25.12
C PRO A 200 12.01 -17.14 -25.63
N LEU A 201 10.97 -16.45 -25.16
CA LEU A 201 10.61 -15.11 -25.63
C LEU A 201 11.72 -14.10 -25.31
N SER A 202 12.00 -13.23 -26.27
CA SER A 202 12.90 -12.10 -26.12
C SER A 202 12.27 -10.98 -25.29
N THR A 203 13.11 -10.10 -24.76
CA THR A 203 12.66 -8.89 -24.05
C THR A 203 11.78 -7.99 -24.94
N LEU A 204 12.04 -7.96 -26.24
CA LEU A 204 11.25 -7.18 -27.20
C LEU A 204 9.85 -7.75 -27.37
N GLU A 205 9.73 -9.08 -27.52
CA GLU A 205 8.43 -9.76 -27.59
C GLU A 205 7.60 -9.54 -26.32
N ILE A 206 8.23 -9.64 -25.14
CA ILE A 206 7.55 -9.34 -23.86
C ILE A 206 7.11 -7.88 -23.78
N LYS A 207 7.93 -6.94 -24.26
CA LYS A 207 7.58 -5.52 -24.28
C LYS A 207 6.33 -5.27 -25.14
N HIS A 208 6.27 -5.84 -26.33
CA HIS A 208 5.10 -5.74 -27.20
C HIS A 208 3.86 -6.37 -26.53
N TYR A 209 4.02 -7.57 -25.98
CA TYR A 209 2.93 -8.27 -25.29
C TYR A 209 2.32 -7.46 -24.14
N VAL A 210 3.17 -6.86 -23.28
CA VAL A 210 2.69 -6.00 -22.17
C VAL A 210 1.95 -4.78 -22.71
N GLN A 211 2.49 -4.14 -23.76
CA GLN A 211 1.89 -2.95 -24.35
C GLN A 211 0.53 -3.26 -24.97
N ASP A 212 0.40 -4.39 -25.65
CA ASP A 212 -0.85 -4.81 -26.30
C ASP A 212 -1.93 -5.10 -25.25
N ILE A 213 -1.60 -5.81 -24.17
CA ILE A 213 -2.57 -6.09 -23.11
C ILE A 213 -2.97 -4.81 -22.37
N GLY A 214 -2.02 -3.92 -22.05
CA GLY A 214 -2.34 -2.69 -21.33
C GLY A 214 -3.18 -1.68 -22.14
N ASN A 215 -3.37 -1.91 -23.44
CA ASN A 215 -4.18 -1.07 -24.32
C ASN A 215 -5.56 -1.67 -24.66
N GLN A 216 -5.90 -2.84 -24.12
CA GLN A 216 -7.24 -3.43 -24.22
C GLN A 216 -8.21 -2.74 -23.26
#